data_AF-A0A170ZKC5-F1
#
_entry.id   AF-A0A170ZKC5-F1
#
_cell.length_a   1.000
_cell.length_b   1.000
_cell.length_c   1.000
_cell.angle_alpha   90.00
_cell.angle_beta   90.00
_cell.angle_gamma   90.00
#
_symmetry.space_group_name_H-M   'P 1'
#
loop_
_entity.id
_entity.type
_entity.pdbx_description
1 polymer ?
#
loop_
_entity_poly.entity_id
_entity_poly.type
_entity_poly.pdbx_seq_one_letter_code
_entity_poly.pdbx_strand_id
1 'polypeptide(L)'
;SLGVIMYILLCGFPPFFSNHGQAISPGMKKRIRTGQYDFPSPEWDNVSIEARNLIQGMLCVDPSNRLDINDVMSNRWIAQYTEVPETPLYTGQMLKEGEEVWPEVQEEMMRSLATMRVDYDQVQIKALQNS
;
A
#
# COMPACT_ATOMS: atom_id res chain seq x y z
N SER A 1 6.55 -1.18 1.62
CA SER A 1 6.08 -2.22 0.69
C SER A 1 5.08 -3.18 1.31
N LEU A 2 5.33 -3.72 2.52
CA LEU A 2 4.49 -4.76 3.13
C LEU A 2 3.00 -4.39 3.26
N GLY A 3 2.69 -3.18 3.77
CA GLY A 3 1.31 -2.72 3.88
C GLY A 3 0.53 -2.64 2.56
N VAL A 4 1.22 -2.29 1.46
CA VAL A 4 0.58 -2.24 0.13
C VAL A 4 0.27 -3.65 -0.37
N ILE A 5 1.21 -4.59 -0.21
CA ILE A 5 1.04 -5.98 -0.60
C ILE A 5 -0.08 -6.62 0.21
N MET A 6 -0.10 -6.41 1.53
CA MET A 6 -1.16 -6.94 2.40
C MET A 6 -2.54 -6.39 2.00
N TYR A 7 -2.65 -5.11 1.67
CA TYR A 7 -3.90 -4.52 1.18
C TYR A 7 -4.39 -5.22 -0.10
N ILE A 8 -3.50 -5.42 -1.08
CA ILE A 8 -3.82 -6.11 -2.34
C ILE A 8 -4.24 -7.57 -2.08
N LEU A 9 -3.56 -8.28 -1.18
CA LEU A 9 -3.90 -9.68 -0.87
C LEU A 9 -5.30 -9.82 -0.27
N LEU A 10 -5.79 -8.80 0.44
CA LEU A 10 -7.09 -8.84 1.12
C LEU A 10 -8.27 -8.39 0.24
N CYS A 11 -8.05 -7.57 -0.78
CA CYS A 11 -9.15 -7.05 -1.62
C CYS A 11 -8.93 -7.14 -3.14
N GLY A 12 -7.70 -7.37 -3.61
CA GLY A 12 -7.37 -7.52 -5.03
C GLY A 12 -7.03 -6.25 -5.79
N PHE A 13 -6.92 -5.09 -5.12
CA PHE A 13 -6.62 -3.80 -5.77
C PHE A 13 -5.70 -2.93 -4.88
N PRO A 14 -4.78 -2.10 -5.41
CA PRO A 14 -3.98 -1.19 -4.57
C PRO A 14 -4.76 -0.14 -3.77
N PRO A 15 -4.24 0.28 -2.60
CA PRO A 15 -4.89 1.25 -1.72
C PRO A 15 -5.06 2.65 -2.33
N PHE A 16 -4.20 3.01 -3.30
CA PHE A 16 -4.10 4.38 -3.79
C PHE A 16 -4.86 4.67 -5.11
N PHE A 17 -5.71 3.75 -5.60
CA PHE A 17 -6.54 3.94 -6.81
C PHE A 17 -7.36 5.24 -6.84
N SER A 18 -7.75 5.69 -8.04
CA SER A 18 -8.63 6.85 -8.18
C SER A 18 -10.10 6.47 -7.95
N ASN A 19 -10.91 7.43 -7.47
CA ASN A 19 -12.34 7.26 -7.19
C ASN A 19 -13.21 6.86 -8.42
N HIS A 20 -12.63 6.82 -9.63
CA HIS A 20 -13.35 6.49 -10.87
C HIS A 20 -12.89 5.15 -11.48
N GLY A 21 -12.20 4.30 -10.72
CA GLY A 21 -11.68 3.02 -11.21
C GLY A 21 -10.57 3.15 -12.26
N GLN A 22 -10.14 4.37 -12.59
CA GLN A 22 -8.97 4.55 -13.43
C GLN A 22 -7.71 4.26 -12.62
N ALA A 23 -6.89 3.36 -13.15
CA ALA A 23 -5.61 2.97 -12.57
C ALA A 23 -4.65 4.15 -12.43
N ILE A 24 -4.83 5.18 -13.26
CA ILE A 24 -3.86 6.24 -13.46
C ILE A 24 -4.61 7.57 -13.39
N SER A 25 -4.68 8.17 -12.19
CA SER A 25 -5.08 9.56 -12.06
C SER A 25 -3.95 10.39 -11.44
N PRO A 26 -3.85 11.69 -11.76
CA PRO A 26 -2.94 12.62 -11.07
C PRO A 26 -3.07 12.59 -9.54
N GLY A 27 -4.20 12.11 -9.02
CA GLY A 27 -4.47 11.95 -7.59
C GLY A 27 -3.66 10.84 -6.90
N MET A 28 -3.14 9.85 -7.63
CA MET A 28 -2.40 8.70 -7.05
C MET A 28 -1.22 9.16 -6.19
N LYS A 29 -0.30 9.94 -6.76
CA LYS A 29 0.86 10.47 -6.03
C LYS A 29 0.47 11.33 -4.83
N LYS A 30 -0.59 12.13 -4.96
CA LYS A 30 -1.12 12.95 -3.87
C LYS A 30 -1.61 12.04 -2.74
N ARG A 31 -2.44 11.04 -3.06
CA ARG A 31 -2.98 10.07 -2.10
C ARG A 31 -1.88 9.30 -1.37
N ILE A 32 -0.84 8.87 -2.07
CA ILE A 32 0.31 8.22 -1.45
C ILE A 32 1.01 9.18 -0.47
N ARG A 33 1.29 10.42 -0.88
CA ARG A 33 1.95 11.42 -0.02
C ARG A 33 1.10 11.83 1.18
N THR A 34 -0.22 11.84 1.05
CA THR A 34 -1.15 12.18 2.14
C THR A 34 -1.63 10.96 2.92
N GLY A 35 -1.22 9.74 2.54
CA GLY A 35 -1.71 8.50 3.13
C GLY A 35 -3.23 8.31 2.99
N GLN A 36 -3.83 8.88 1.95
CA GLN A 36 -5.27 8.80 1.72
C GLN A 36 -5.62 7.52 0.98
N TYR A 37 -6.19 6.57 1.71
CA TYR A 37 -6.79 5.36 1.17
C TYR A 37 -7.94 4.92 2.07
N ASP A 38 -8.86 4.15 1.51
CA ASP A 38 -10.08 3.71 2.18
C ASP A 38 -10.18 2.19 2.15
N PHE A 39 -11.19 1.64 2.84
CA PHE A 39 -11.51 0.21 2.87
C PHE A 39 -12.93 0.04 2.33
N PRO A 40 -13.13 0.06 1.00
CA PRO A 40 -14.46 0.13 0.41
C PRO A 40 -15.23 -1.20 0.54
N SER A 41 -16.55 -1.08 0.59
CA SER A 41 -17.48 -2.20 0.46
C SER A 41 -17.64 -2.60 -1.02
N PRO A 42 -17.89 -3.88 -1.34
CA PRO A 42 -18.09 -4.99 -0.41
C PRO A 42 -16.79 -5.70 0.04
N GLU A 43 -15.64 -5.41 -0.57
CA GLU A 43 -14.43 -6.24 -0.41
C GLU A 43 -13.86 -6.23 1.01
N TRP A 44 -14.09 -5.15 1.76
CA TRP A 44 -13.60 -5.00 3.13
C TRP A 44 -14.64 -5.28 4.23
N ASP A 45 -15.89 -5.58 3.86
CA ASP A 45 -16.98 -5.76 4.83
C ASP A 45 -16.71 -6.92 5.79
N ASN A 46 -16.15 -8.01 5.27
CA ASN A 46 -15.85 -9.22 6.04
C ASN A 46 -14.41 -9.27 6.57
N VAL A 47 -13.57 -8.29 6.23
CA VAL A 47 -12.19 -8.24 6.72
C VAL A 47 -12.18 -7.73 8.17
N SER A 48 -11.43 -8.41 9.03
CA SER A 48 -11.30 -8.05 10.45
C SER A 48 -10.75 -6.63 10.65
N ILE A 49 -11.16 -5.96 11.73
CA ILE A 49 -10.66 -4.61 12.05
C ILE A 49 -9.17 -4.62 12.40
N GLU A 50 -8.69 -5.72 12.97
CA GLU A 50 -7.29 -5.97 13.31
C GLU A 50 -6.40 -5.91 12.07
N ALA A 51 -6.82 -6.54 10.97
CA ALA A 51 -6.12 -6.48 9.70
C ALA A 51 -6.06 -5.05 9.13
N ARG A 52 -7.18 -4.31 9.19
CA ARG A 52 -7.24 -2.92 8.73
C ARG A 52 -6.31 -2.00 9.54
N ASN A 53 -6.31 -2.16 10.86
CA ASN A 53 -5.43 -1.40 11.76
C ASN A 53 -3.95 -1.70 11.49
N LEU A 54 -3.60 -2.97 11.24
CA LEU A 54 -2.24 -3.37 10.89
C LEU A 54 -1.78 -2.70 9.58
N ILE A 55 -2.64 -2.64 8.57
CA ILE A 55 -2.34 -1.92 7.32
C ILE A 55 -2.14 -0.42 7.57
N GLN A 56 -2.99 0.20 8.40
CA GLN A 56 -2.85 1.61 8.78
C GLN A 56 -1.51 1.91 9.46
N GLY A 57 -1.07 1.04 10.37
CA GLY A 57 0.26 1.17 10.97
C GLY A 57 1.40 1.07 9.95
N MET A 58 1.28 0.16 8.97
CA MET A 58 2.30 -0.03 7.93
C MET A 58 2.31 1.06 6.84
N LEU A 59 1.17 1.67 6.55
CA LEU A 59 1.00 2.73 5.54
C LEU A 59 1.02 4.13 6.14
N CYS A 60 1.45 4.29 7.40
CA CYS A 60 1.61 5.59 8.03
C CYS A 60 2.59 6.47 7.24
N VAL A 61 2.16 7.71 6.94
CA VAL A 61 2.96 8.68 6.17
C VAL A 61 4.21 9.08 6.93
N ASP A 62 4.05 9.36 8.22
CA ASP A 62 5.13 9.73 9.12
C ASP A 62 6.00 8.50 9.45
N PRO A 63 7.27 8.45 8.99
CA PRO A 63 8.15 7.33 9.25
C PRO A 63 8.40 7.06 10.73
N SER A 64 8.33 8.09 11.59
CA SER A 64 8.54 7.94 13.04
C SER A 64 7.38 7.25 13.75
N ASN A 65 6.18 7.29 13.15
CA ASN A 65 4.97 6.65 13.66
C ASN A 65 4.62 5.37 12.88
N ARG A 66 5.37 5.04 11.82
CA ARG A 66 5.17 3.84 11.02
C ARG A 66 5.69 2.62 11.78
N LEU A 67 4.91 1.55 11.80
CA LEU A 67 5.30 0.29 12.44
C LEU A 67 6.63 -0.21 11.88
N ASP A 68 7.51 -0.63 12.79
CA ASP A 68 8.70 -1.37 12.40
C ASP A 68 8.37 -2.85 12.13
N ILE A 69 9.36 -3.61 11.67
CA ILE A 69 9.13 -5.03 11.36
C ILE A 69 8.83 -5.88 12.60
N ASN A 70 9.37 -5.53 13.76
CA ASN A 70 9.12 -6.26 15.01
C ASN A 70 7.69 -6.01 15.50
N ASP A 71 7.19 -4.78 15.38
CA ASP A 71 5.80 -4.43 15.68
C ASP A 71 4.84 -5.20 14.77
N VAL A 72 5.16 -5.32 13.48
CA VAL A 72 4.34 -6.10 12.53
C VAL A 72 4.34 -7.59 12.88
N MET A 73 5.50 -8.17 13.15
CA MET A 73 5.62 -9.60 13.46
C MET A 73 5.00 -9.97 14.81
N SER A 74 5.01 -9.06 15.78
CA SER A 74 4.38 -9.25 17.09
C SER A 74 2.88 -8.94 17.09
N ASN A 75 2.36 -8.33 16.02
CA ASN A 75 0.93 -8.07 15.87
C ASN A 75 0.15 -9.39 15.92
N ARG A 76 -0.90 -9.45 16.73
CA ARG A 76 -1.70 -10.68 16.92
C ARG A 76 -2.23 -11.27 15.63
N TRP A 77 -2.59 -10.43 14.65
CA TRP A 77 -3.10 -10.89 13.36
C TRP A 77 -2.05 -11.68 12.56
N ILE A 78 -0.76 -11.37 12.76
CA ILE A 78 0.37 -12.09 12.16
C ILE A 78 0.84 -13.22 13.08
N ALA A 79 1.01 -12.95 14.37
CA ALA A 79 1.54 -13.92 15.33
C ALA A 79 0.61 -15.12 15.55
N GLN A 80 -0.70 -14.94 15.44
CA GLN A 80 -1.72 -15.98 15.57
C GLN A 80 -2.23 -16.44 14.20
N TYR A 81 -1.37 -16.49 13.19
CA TYR A 81 -1.75 -16.84 11.81
C TYR A 81 -2.49 -18.20 11.67
N THR A 82 -2.32 -19.10 12.63
CA THR A 82 -3.01 -20.41 12.69
C THR A 82 -4.45 -20.32 13.22
N GLU A 83 -4.86 -19.19 13.79
CA GLU A 83 -6.19 -18.94 14.37
C GLU A 83 -7.00 -17.94 13.53
N VAL A 84 -6.50 -17.55 12.35
CA VAL A 84 -7.15 -16.55 11.50
C VAL A 84 -8.39 -17.16 10.81
N PRO A 85 -9.54 -16.47 10.77
CA PRO A 85 -10.74 -16.97 10.11
C PRO A 85 -10.52 -17.26 8.62
N GLU A 86 -11.11 -18.35 8.11
CA GLU A 86 -11.15 -18.68 6.67
C GLU A 86 -12.19 -17.85 5.90
N THR A 87 -12.26 -16.55 6.18
CA THR A 87 -13.19 -15.64 5.52
C THR A 87 -12.87 -15.58 4.02
N PRO A 88 -13.82 -15.91 3.11
CA PRO A 88 -13.58 -15.78 1.68
C PRO A 88 -13.28 -14.34 1.28
N LEU A 89 -12.26 -14.16 0.44
CA LEU A 89 -11.83 -12.85 -0.05
C LEU A 89 -12.20 -12.67 -1.52
N TYR A 90 -12.52 -11.43 -1.90
CA TYR A 90 -12.81 -11.05 -3.28
C TYR A 90 -11.56 -11.01 -4.18
N THR A 91 -10.36 -11.11 -3.58
CA THR A 91 -9.07 -10.99 -4.26
C THR A 91 -8.96 -11.84 -5.52
N GLY A 92 -9.40 -13.10 -5.46
CA GLY A 92 -9.31 -14.01 -6.62
C GLY A 92 -10.21 -13.62 -7.79
N GLN A 93 -11.35 -12.99 -7.53
CA GLN A 93 -12.24 -12.46 -8.56
C GLN A 93 -11.70 -11.14 -9.11
N MET A 94 -11.33 -10.20 -8.23
CA MET A 94 -10.83 -8.87 -8.59
C MET A 94 -9.56 -8.93 -9.45
N LEU A 95 -8.60 -9.79 -9.09
CA LEU A 95 -7.37 -9.94 -9.87
C LEU A 95 -7.59 -10.54 -11.26
N LYS A 96 -8.64 -11.37 -11.44
CA LYS A 96 -9.01 -11.90 -12.76
C LYS A 96 -9.70 -10.84 -13.61
N GLU A 97 -10.63 -10.08 -13.01
CA GLU A 97 -11.33 -9.01 -13.71
C GLU A 97 -10.39 -7.86 -14.10
N GLY A 98 -9.37 -7.59 -13.28
CA GLY A 98 -8.35 -6.57 -13.52
C GLY A 98 -7.10 -7.05 -14.26
N GLU A 99 -7.08 -8.28 -14.80
CA GLU A 99 -5.86 -8.89 -15.38
C GLU A 99 -5.24 -8.04 -16.49
N GLU A 100 -6.05 -7.46 -17.37
CA GLU A 100 -5.58 -6.60 -18.47
C GLU A 100 -4.97 -5.28 -17.97
N VAL A 101 -5.46 -4.77 -16.84
CA VAL A 101 -5.07 -3.45 -16.28
C VAL A 101 -3.89 -3.60 -15.30
N TRP A 102 -3.66 -4.81 -14.78
CA TRP A 102 -2.65 -5.08 -13.76
C TRP A 102 -1.21 -4.65 -14.13
N PRO A 103 -0.72 -4.84 -15.37
CA PRO A 103 0.62 -4.40 -15.75
C PRO A 103 0.83 -2.89 -15.57
N GLU A 104 -0.15 -2.08 -15.95
CA GLU A 104 -0.10 -0.62 -15.80
C GLU A 104 -0.09 -0.21 -14.33
N VAL A 105 -0.89 -0.91 -13.51
CA VAL A 105 -0.95 -0.71 -12.07
C VAL A 105 0.40 -1.02 -11.42
N GLN A 106 1.04 -2.13 -11.81
CA GLN A 106 2.35 -2.51 -11.30
C GLN A 106 3.42 -1.47 -11.67
N GLU A 107 3.40 -0.97 -12.91
CA GLU A 107 4.37 0.02 -13.38
C GLU A 107 4.26 1.34 -12.60
N GLU A 108 3.05 1.88 -12.42
CA GLU A 108 2.86 3.13 -11.69
C GLU A 108 3.16 2.99 -10.19
N MET A 109 2.82 1.83 -9.60
CA MET A 109 3.21 1.53 -8.23
C MET A 109 4.73 1.52 -8.08
N MET A 110 5.45 0.87 -9.02
CA MET A 110 6.91 0.85 -9.03
C MET A 110 7.51 2.26 -9.19
N ARG A 111 6.98 3.05 -10.12
CA ARG A 111 7.39 4.46 -10.34
C ARG A 111 7.16 5.30 -9.09
N SER A 112 6.00 5.17 -8.46
CA SER A 112 5.67 5.92 -7.24
C SER A 112 6.58 5.53 -6.07
N LEU A 113 6.83 4.24 -5.88
CA LEU A 113 7.77 3.75 -4.86
C LEU A 113 9.21 4.24 -5.09
N ALA A 114 9.65 4.33 -6.34
CA ALA A 114 10.96 4.88 -6.67
C ALA A 114 11.10 6.34 -6.18
N THR A 115 10.05 7.16 -6.31
CA THR A 115 10.09 8.55 -5.83
C THR A 115 10.07 8.71 -4.31
N MET A 116 9.74 7.64 -3.56
CA MET A 116 9.73 7.66 -2.08
C MET A 116 11.04 7.18 -1.47
N ARG A 117 11.93 6.58 -2.27
CA ARG A 117 13.24 6.13 -1.81
C ARG A 117 14.22 7.30 -1.93
N VAL A 118 15.05 7.47 -0.91
CA VAL A 118 16.22 8.33 -1.02
C VAL A 118 17.20 7.62 -1.93
N ASP A 119 17.53 8.26 -3.06
CA ASP A 119 18.55 7.77 -3.98
C ASP A 119 19.92 8.14 -3.44
N TYR A 120 20.62 7.17 -2.86
CA TYR A 120 21.95 7.39 -2.27
C TYR A 120 23.05 7.57 -3.33
N ASP A 121 22.76 7.27 -4.61
CA ASP A 121 23.68 7.45 -5.74
C ASP A 121 23.53 8.84 -6.41
N GLN A 122 22.63 9.70 -5.92
CA GLN A 122 22.52 11.06 -6.42
C GLN A 122 23.75 11.91 -6.08
N VAL A 123 24.34 12.48 -7.14
CA VAL A 123 25.45 13.44 -7.05
C VAL A 123 25.03 14.62 -6.17
N GLN A 124 25.74 14.83 -5.07
CA GLN A 124 25.53 15.96 -4.17
C GLN A 124 25.82 17.28 -4.91
N ILE A 125 24.88 18.21 -4.87
CA ILE A 125 25.05 19.55 -5.46
C ILE A 125 26.17 20.26 -4.68
N LYS A 126 27.28 20.58 -5.36
CA LYS A 126 28.37 21.35 -4.76
C LYS A 126 27.86 22.73 -4.34
N ALA A 127 28.21 23.17 -3.14
CA ALA A 127 27.92 24.53 -2.70
C ALA A 127 28.60 25.53 -3.65
N LEU A 128 27.86 26.56 -4.07
CA LEU A 128 28.39 27.68 -4.84
C LEU A 128 29.26 28.53 -3.90
N GLN A 129 30.53 28.16 -3.74
CA GLN A 129 31.53 29.08 -3.18
C GLN A 129 32.07 29.94 -4.33
N ASN A 130 31.61 31.20 -4.34
CA ASN A 130 32.17 32.39 -5.00
C ASN A 130 32.63 32.23 -6.45
N SER A 131 31.75 32.60 -7.39
CA SER A 131 32.17 33.17 -8.68
C SER A 131 32.51 34.65 -8.52
#